data_AF-A0A8J7H403-F1
#
_entry.id   AF-A0A8J7H403-F1
#
_cell.length_a   1.000
_cell.length_b   1.000
_cell.length_c   1.000
_cell.angle_alpha   90.00
_cell.angle_beta   90.00
_cell.angle_gamma   90.00
#
_symmetry.space_group_name_H-M   'P 1'
#
loop_
_entity.id
_entity.type
_entity.pdbx_description
1 polymer ?
#
loop_
_entity_poly.entity_id
_entity_poly.type
_entity_poly.pdbx_seq_one_letter_code
_entity_poly.pdbx_strand_id
1 'polypeptide(L)'
;MSENEHSCYRCGDDLPGHARAWDYLLPDPVALLSDEEQDRLIGVRTEQVVTASGVGNFIRVILPVPLDTGHTATFGVWLCVTSRPEWQAVIGAARAGGETWSGYTFSGRLATAVAPWPEVFGARATAVAPGPGLVAQIRRSDERRLARVLTQVWPDSEILAARERGHVPGVMTGDRPRWRDWWRRGRRKTH
;
A
#
# COMPACT_ATOMS: atom_id res chain seq x y z
N MET A 1 -1.70 39.83 -19.12
CA MET A 1 -2.85 39.37 -18.33
C MET A 1 -3.12 37.96 -18.76
N SER A 2 -2.63 36.97 -18.01
CA SER A 2 -2.87 35.56 -18.27
C SER A 2 -3.20 34.89 -16.95
N GLU A 3 -4.45 34.46 -16.90
CA GLU A 3 -5.11 33.44 -16.08
C GLU A 3 -4.31 32.85 -14.91
N ASN A 4 -4.62 33.36 -13.72
CA ASN A 4 -4.39 32.67 -12.45
C ASN A 4 -5.68 31.90 -12.13
N GLU A 5 -5.92 30.77 -12.80
CA GLU A 5 -7.17 30.00 -12.72
C GLU A 5 -7.09 28.81 -11.74
N HIS A 6 -6.42 28.96 -10.59
CA HIS A 6 -6.31 27.85 -9.63
C HIS A 6 -6.44 28.28 -8.15
N SER A 7 -7.29 29.25 -7.81
CA SER A 7 -7.60 29.54 -6.40
C SER A 7 -9.00 29.08 -6.00
N CYS A 8 -9.13 28.59 -4.77
CA CYS A 8 -10.38 28.15 -4.19
C CYS A 8 -11.30 29.36 -3.99
N TYR A 9 -12.47 29.36 -4.65
CA TYR A 9 -13.46 30.45 -4.57
C TYR A 9 -13.96 30.76 -3.13
N ARG A 10 -13.67 29.90 -2.14
CA ARG A 10 -14.13 30.07 -0.76
C ARG A 10 -13.08 30.63 0.21
N CYS A 11 -11.79 30.40 -0.04
CA CYS A 11 -10.71 30.83 0.88
C CYS A 11 -9.55 31.55 0.19
N GLY A 12 -9.47 31.53 -1.14
CA GLY A 12 -8.40 32.19 -1.90
C GLY A 12 -7.05 31.46 -1.91
N ASP A 13 -6.94 30.32 -1.20
CA ASP A 13 -5.75 29.46 -1.28
C ASP A 13 -5.66 28.79 -2.65
N ASP A 14 -4.43 28.53 -3.11
CA ASP A 14 -4.19 27.70 -4.29
C ASP A 14 -4.88 26.35 -4.09
N LEU A 15 -5.77 25.99 -5.02
CA LEU A 15 -6.33 24.65 -5.11
C LEU A 15 -5.15 23.68 -5.26
N PRO A 16 -5.09 22.56 -4.52
CA PRO A 16 -3.96 21.65 -4.62
C PRO A 16 -4.00 20.92 -5.97
N GLY A 17 -3.48 21.56 -7.02
CA GLY A 17 -3.20 20.97 -8.33
C GLY A 17 -2.04 19.97 -8.33
N HIS A 18 -1.52 19.61 -7.15
CA HIS A 18 -0.23 18.93 -6.99
C HIS A 18 -0.27 17.73 -6.02
N ALA A 19 -1.41 17.40 -5.40
CA ALA A 19 -1.53 16.19 -4.60
C ALA A 19 -1.69 14.98 -5.53
N ARG A 20 -0.57 14.31 -5.84
CA ARG A 20 -0.58 13.14 -6.72
C ARG A 20 -0.88 11.88 -5.91
N ALA A 21 -2.11 11.40 -6.03
CA ALA A 21 -2.59 10.18 -5.40
C ALA A 21 -2.86 9.10 -6.46
N TRP A 22 -2.27 7.92 -6.28
CA TRP A 22 -2.52 6.77 -7.15
C TRP A 22 -2.84 5.53 -6.35
N ASP A 23 -3.96 4.91 -6.67
CA ASP A 23 -4.47 3.76 -5.93
C ASP A 23 -4.39 2.48 -6.74
N TYR A 24 -3.83 1.43 -6.13
CA TYR A 24 -3.87 0.08 -6.68
C TYR A 24 -5.12 -0.61 -6.14
N LEU A 25 -6.05 -0.95 -7.03
CA LEU A 25 -7.39 -1.44 -6.66
C LEU A 25 -7.36 -2.78 -5.89
N LEU A 26 -6.37 -3.62 -6.18
CA LEU A 26 -6.20 -4.94 -5.56
C LEU A 26 -4.73 -5.16 -5.21
N PRO A 27 -4.44 -5.99 -4.19
CA PRO A 27 -3.11 -6.57 -4.01
C PRO A 27 -2.73 -7.39 -5.25
N ASP A 28 -1.47 -7.30 -5.70
CA ASP A 28 -1.02 -7.99 -6.91
C ASP A 28 -1.26 -9.52 -6.88
N PRO A 29 -1.07 -10.23 -5.74
CA PRO A 29 -1.38 -11.66 -5.68
C PRO A 29 -2.86 -11.99 -5.93
N VAL A 30 -3.77 -11.05 -5.67
CA VAL A 30 -5.21 -11.18 -5.94
C VAL A 30 -5.52 -10.75 -7.36
N ALA A 31 -4.90 -9.67 -7.85
CA ALA A 31 -5.07 -9.18 -9.21
C ALA A 31 -4.58 -10.16 -10.28
N LEU A 32 -3.62 -11.04 -9.93
CA LEU A 32 -3.10 -12.09 -10.80
C LEU A 32 -4.01 -13.34 -10.88
N LEU A 33 -5.03 -13.44 -10.04
CA LEU A 33 -6.00 -14.53 -10.10
C LEU A 33 -6.97 -14.29 -11.28
N SER A 34 -7.41 -15.38 -11.90
CA SER A 34 -8.55 -15.32 -12.82
C SER A 34 -9.82 -14.86 -12.11
N ASP A 35 -10.79 -14.33 -12.86
CA ASP A 35 -12.06 -13.86 -12.28
C ASP A 35 -12.78 -14.96 -11.47
N GLU A 36 -12.80 -16.20 -11.99
CA GLU A 36 -13.37 -17.37 -11.28
C GLU A 36 -12.64 -17.65 -9.95
N GLU A 37 -11.31 -17.52 -9.94
CA GLU A 37 -10.53 -17.68 -8.71
C GLU A 37 -10.76 -16.53 -7.74
N GLN A 38 -10.92 -15.30 -8.22
CA GLN A 38 -11.25 -14.16 -7.38
C GLN A 38 -12.60 -14.36 -6.71
N ASP A 39 -13.64 -14.74 -7.46
CA ASP A 39 -14.99 -15.00 -6.95
C ASP A 39 -15.01 -16.12 -5.91
N ARG A 40 -14.21 -17.17 -6.12
CA ARG A 40 -14.13 -18.30 -5.20
C ARG A 40 -13.29 -18.03 -3.95
N LEU A 41 -12.18 -17.30 -4.10
CA LEU A 41 -11.17 -17.19 -3.04
C LEU A 41 -11.32 -15.92 -2.21
N ILE A 42 -11.82 -14.82 -2.77
CA ILE A 42 -11.99 -13.57 -2.02
C ILE A 42 -13.12 -13.74 -1.01
N GLY A 43 -12.78 -13.64 0.27
CA GLY A 43 -13.76 -13.67 1.36
C GLY A 43 -14.25 -12.28 1.76
N VAL A 44 -13.36 -11.29 1.73
CA VAL A 44 -13.67 -9.88 2.02
C VAL A 44 -13.02 -9.01 0.96
N ARG A 45 -13.78 -8.06 0.42
CA ARG A 45 -13.29 -7.02 -0.49
C ARG A 45 -13.92 -5.69 -0.13
N THR A 46 -13.14 -4.82 0.47
CA THR A 46 -13.47 -3.41 0.70
C THR A 46 -12.32 -2.54 0.20
N GLU A 47 -12.50 -1.22 0.19
CA GLU A 47 -11.44 -0.28 -0.18
C GLU A 47 -10.22 -0.35 0.74
N GLN A 48 -10.38 -0.83 1.98
CA GLN A 48 -9.33 -0.86 3.00
C GLN A 48 -8.80 -2.27 3.28
N VAL A 49 -9.61 -3.30 3.03
CA VAL A 49 -9.31 -4.68 3.43
C VAL A 49 -9.67 -5.64 2.30
N VAL A 50 -8.71 -6.50 1.96
CA VAL A 50 -8.94 -7.66 1.09
C VAL A 50 -8.48 -8.91 1.83
N THR A 51 -9.33 -9.92 1.91
CA THR A 51 -8.92 -11.26 2.35
C THR A 51 -9.23 -12.26 1.25
N ALA A 52 -8.27 -13.12 0.96
CA ALA A 52 -8.44 -14.17 -0.03
C ALA A 52 -7.89 -15.50 0.51
N SER A 53 -8.75 -16.52 0.53
CA SER A 53 -8.47 -17.84 1.09
C SER A 53 -7.29 -18.49 0.40
N GLY A 54 -6.31 -18.91 1.19
CA GLY A 54 -5.03 -19.45 0.70
C GLY A 54 -4.07 -18.39 0.15
N VAL A 55 -4.52 -17.18 -0.18
CA VAL A 55 -3.73 -16.09 -0.76
C VAL A 55 -3.12 -15.20 0.33
N GLY A 56 -3.95 -14.60 1.18
CA GLY A 56 -3.47 -13.67 2.20
C GLY A 56 -4.53 -12.76 2.80
N ASN A 57 -4.11 -12.00 3.80
CA ASN A 57 -4.88 -10.92 4.40
C ASN A 57 -4.15 -9.61 4.11
N PHE A 58 -4.85 -8.67 3.49
CA PHE A 58 -4.28 -7.45 2.97
C PHE A 58 -5.01 -6.25 3.56
N ILE A 59 -4.24 -5.25 3.95
CA ILE A 59 -4.74 -3.95 4.39
C ILE A 59 -4.13 -2.87 3.50
N ARG A 60 -4.97 -1.94 3.04
CA ARG A 60 -4.53 -0.79 2.26
C ARG A 60 -3.84 0.21 3.17
N VAL A 61 -2.71 0.72 2.69
CA VAL A 61 -1.92 1.77 3.34
C VAL A 61 -1.46 2.77 2.30
N ILE A 62 -1.03 3.94 2.75
CA ILE A 62 -0.41 4.95 1.89
C ILE A 62 1.10 4.78 1.95
N LEU A 63 1.75 4.70 0.78
CA LEU A 63 3.18 4.89 0.63
C LEU A 63 3.44 6.36 0.24
N PRO A 64 3.98 7.18 1.15
CA PRO A 64 4.39 8.54 0.84
C PRO A 64 5.76 8.55 0.14
N VAL A 65 5.90 9.36 -0.91
CA VAL A 65 7.13 9.52 -1.69
C VAL A 65 7.46 11.01 -1.81
N PRO A 66 8.60 11.46 -1.26
CA PRO A 66 9.08 12.84 -1.45
C PRO A 66 9.46 13.10 -2.91
N LEU A 67 9.04 14.26 -3.44
CA LEU A 67 9.33 14.70 -4.82
C LEU A 67 10.27 15.91 -4.84
N ASP A 68 11.01 16.06 -5.94
CA ASP A 68 11.93 17.17 -6.19
C ASP A 68 11.23 18.54 -6.30
N THR A 69 9.93 18.53 -6.56
CA THR A 69 9.05 19.71 -6.50
C THR A 69 8.75 20.20 -5.09
N GLY A 70 9.21 19.49 -4.05
CA GLY A 70 8.91 19.79 -2.65
C GLY A 70 7.56 19.23 -2.17
N HIS A 71 6.80 18.59 -3.06
CA HIS A 71 5.55 17.90 -2.73
C HIS A 71 5.79 16.42 -2.34
N THR A 72 4.72 15.76 -1.88
CA THR A 72 4.73 14.32 -1.61
C THR A 72 3.69 13.62 -2.48
N ALA A 73 4.14 12.69 -3.31
CA ALA A 73 3.25 11.74 -3.99
C ALA A 73 2.76 10.69 -2.99
N THR A 74 1.50 10.28 -3.12
CA THR A 74 0.90 9.22 -2.31
C THR A 74 0.47 8.05 -3.17
N PHE A 75 0.83 6.84 -2.75
CA PHE A 75 0.42 5.61 -3.42
C PHE A 75 -0.42 4.75 -2.47
N GLY A 76 -1.67 4.47 -2.81
CA GLY A 76 -2.51 3.50 -2.10
C GLY A 76 -2.08 2.08 -2.43
N VAL A 77 -1.27 1.49 -1.55
CA VAL A 77 -0.64 0.17 -1.72
C VAL A 77 -1.19 -0.82 -0.71
N TRP A 78 -0.93 -2.10 -0.91
CA TRP A 78 -1.40 -3.17 -0.01
C TRP A 78 -0.25 -3.73 0.82
N LEU A 79 -0.48 -3.93 2.11
CA LEU A 79 0.39 -4.75 2.97
C LEU A 79 -0.28 -6.09 3.26
N CYS A 80 0.45 -7.17 2.99
CA CYS A 80 0.11 -8.50 3.46
C CYS A 80 0.52 -8.67 4.94
N VAL A 81 -0.45 -8.86 5.82
CA VAL A 81 -0.24 -9.13 7.25
C VAL A 81 -0.34 -10.64 7.45
N THR A 82 0.80 -11.28 7.67
CA THR A 82 0.93 -12.74 7.62
C THR A 82 0.72 -13.43 8.97
N SER A 83 1.02 -12.72 10.06
CA SER A 83 0.78 -13.21 11.42
C SER A 83 -0.72 -13.15 11.72
N ARG A 84 -1.35 -14.29 12.00
CA ARG A 84 -2.77 -14.34 12.37
C ARG A 84 -3.09 -13.51 13.62
N PRO A 85 -2.29 -13.56 14.71
CA PRO A 85 -2.49 -12.67 15.85
C PRO A 85 -2.39 -11.18 15.48
N GLU A 86 -1.40 -10.80 14.67
CA GLU A 86 -1.22 -9.40 14.24
C GLU A 86 -2.39 -8.94 13.36
N TRP A 87 -2.86 -9.79 12.45
CA TRP A 87 -4.03 -9.51 11.63
C TRP A 87 -5.29 -9.26 12.46
N GLN A 88 -5.55 -10.12 13.46
CA GLN A 88 -6.71 -9.95 14.34
C GLN A 88 -6.61 -8.66 15.15
N ALA A 89 -5.41 -8.32 15.64
CA ALA A 89 -5.18 -7.09 16.38
C ALA A 89 -5.39 -5.83 15.50
N VAL A 90 -4.81 -5.82 14.30
CA VAL A 90 -4.96 -4.73 13.32
C VAL A 90 -6.43 -4.51 12.95
N ILE A 91 -7.14 -5.58 12.59
CA ILE A 91 -8.54 -5.48 12.19
C ILE A 91 -9.44 -5.12 13.38
N GLY A 92 -9.12 -5.61 14.58
CA GLY A 92 -9.79 -5.19 15.80
C GLY A 92 -9.66 -3.69 16.03
N ALA A 93 -8.44 -3.16 15.94
CA ALA A 93 -8.16 -1.74 16.09
C ALA A 93 -8.84 -0.90 15.01
N ALA A 94 -8.77 -1.32 13.75
CA ALA A 94 -9.43 -0.63 12.64
C ALA A 94 -10.96 -0.58 12.79
N ARG A 95 -11.58 -1.68 13.26
CA ARG A 95 -13.02 -1.74 13.52
C ARG A 95 -13.45 -0.89 14.71
N ALA A 96 -12.65 -0.86 15.78
CA ALA A 96 -12.90 -0.01 16.93
C ALA A 96 -12.78 1.48 16.56
N GLY A 97 -11.87 1.81 15.63
CA GLY A 97 -11.66 3.17 15.16
C GLY A 97 -11.13 4.10 16.25
N GLY A 98 -11.44 5.39 16.13
CA GLY A 98 -11.14 6.39 17.16
C GLY A 98 -9.69 6.39 17.63
N GLU A 99 -9.51 6.46 18.95
CA GLU A 99 -8.20 6.44 19.61
C GLU A 99 -7.50 5.06 19.52
N THR A 100 -8.27 3.98 19.38
CA THR A 100 -7.68 2.63 19.23
C THR A 100 -6.96 2.49 17.89
N TRP A 101 -7.43 3.20 16.87
CA TRP A 101 -6.77 3.27 15.57
C TRP A 101 -5.69 4.36 15.52
N SER A 102 -5.92 5.51 16.16
CA SER A 102 -4.95 6.62 16.15
C SER A 102 -3.59 6.21 16.73
N GLY A 103 -2.52 6.37 15.95
CA GLY A 103 -1.16 5.96 16.33
C GLY A 103 -0.91 4.45 16.25
N TYR A 104 -1.91 3.64 15.91
CA TYR A 104 -1.77 2.20 15.85
C TYR A 104 -0.71 1.80 14.81
N THR A 105 0.22 0.95 15.23
CA THR A 105 1.39 0.56 14.45
C THR A 105 1.37 -0.93 14.17
N PHE A 106 1.61 -1.33 12.93
CA PHE A 106 1.68 -2.73 12.53
C PHE A 106 2.68 -2.95 11.40
N SER A 107 3.09 -4.20 11.21
CA SER A 107 4.00 -4.59 10.13
C SER A 107 3.33 -5.49 9.10
N GLY A 108 3.83 -5.42 7.88
CA GLY A 108 3.42 -6.31 6.80
C GLY A 108 4.48 -6.37 5.70
N ARG A 109 4.17 -7.10 4.63
CA ARG A 109 4.96 -7.08 3.41
C ARG A 109 4.21 -6.39 2.30
N LEU A 110 4.90 -5.56 1.53
CA LEU A 110 4.31 -4.90 0.37
C LEU A 110 3.78 -5.95 -0.62
N ALA A 111 2.50 -5.86 -0.95
CA ALA A 111 1.79 -6.74 -1.87
C ALA A 111 1.38 -5.98 -3.15
N THR A 112 2.12 -4.93 -3.47
CA THR A 112 1.94 -4.08 -4.65
C THR A 112 3.30 -3.75 -5.24
N ALA A 113 3.52 -4.06 -6.51
CA ALA A 113 4.70 -3.65 -7.25
C ALA A 113 4.53 -2.19 -7.68
N VAL A 114 5.15 -1.30 -6.91
CA VAL A 114 4.97 0.13 -7.09
C VAL A 114 5.92 0.63 -8.16
N ALA A 115 5.46 0.97 -9.36
CA ALA A 115 6.32 1.64 -10.34
C ALA A 115 6.72 3.06 -9.86
N PRO A 116 7.95 3.54 -10.12
CA PRO A 116 9.01 2.93 -10.91
C PRO A 116 9.87 1.89 -10.16
N TRP A 117 9.50 1.50 -8.94
CA TRP A 117 10.26 0.60 -8.06
C TRP A 117 9.62 -0.79 -7.88
N PRO A 118 9.42 -1.60 -8.95
CA PRO A 118 8.83 -2.94 -8.80
C PRO A 118 9.62 -3.82 -7.81
N GLU A 119 10.90 -3.54 -7.60
CA GLU A 119 11.78 -4.26 -6.67
C GLU A 119 11.44 -4.06 -5.18
N VAL A 120 10.54 -3.15 -4.81
CA VAL A 120 10.02 -3.03 -3.43
C VAL A 120 8.90 -4.02 -3.11
N PHE A 121 8.38 -4.73 -4.12
CA PHE A 121 7.40 -5.78 -3.92
C PHE A 121 7.94 -6.85 -2.95
N GLY A 122 7.13 -7.23 -1.97
CA GLY A 122 7.50 -8.15 -0.90
C GLY A 122 8.31 -7.53 0.24
N ALA A 123 8.75 -6.27 0.13
CA ALA A 123 9.54 -5.62 1.18
C ALA A 123 8.76 -5.47 2.49
N ARG A 124 9.41 -5.72 3.62
CA ARG A 124 8.81 -5.50 4.95
C ARG A 124 8.62 -4.00 5.19
N ALA A 125 7.43 -3.61 5.65
CA ALA A 125 7.08 -2.25 5.97
C ALA A 125 6.42 -2.17 7.35
N THR A 126 6.63 -1.06 8.05
CA THR A 126 5.84 -0.68 9.22
C THR A 126 4.93 0.47 8.86
N ALA A 127 3.64 0.31 9.09
CA ALA A 127 2.63 1.33 8.87
C ALA A 127 2.10 1.88 10.20
N VAL A 128 1.70 3.14 10.18
CA VAL A 128 1.11 3.85 11.32
C VAL A 128 -0.16 4.55 10.87
N ALA A 129 -1.24 4.33 11.60
CA ALA A 129 -2.49 5.05 11.44
C ALA A 129 -2.34 6.47 12.03
N PRO A 130 -2.42 7.54 11.22
CA PRO A 130 -2.07 8.88 11.69
C PRO A 130 -3.16 9.53 12.54
N GLY A 131 -4.39 9.01 12.53
CA GLY A 131 -5.50 9.55 13.28
C GLY A 131 -6.81 8.77 13.07
N PRO A 132 -7.87 9.13 13.81
CA PRO A 132 -9.18 8.51 13.68
C PRO A 132 -9.70 8.56 12.24
N GLY A 133 -10.11 7.41 11.70
CA GLY A 133 -10.67 7.31 10.34
C GLY A 133 -9.68 7.52 9.19
N LEU A 134 -8.40 7.83 9.47
CA LEU A 134 -7.39 8.04 8.44
C LEU A 134 -6.72 6.72 8.04
N VAL A 135 -6.44 6.58 6.75
CA VAL A 135 -5.72 5.41 6.21
C VAL A 135 -4.29 5.39 6.77
N ALA A 136 -3.84 4.21 7.21
CA ALA A 136 -2.49 4.04 7.73
C ALA A 136 -1.44 4.32 6.65
N GLN A 137 -0.29 4.86 7.07
CA GLN A 137 0.79 5.24 6.16
C GLN A 137 2.05 4.43 6.48
N ILE A 138 2.76 3.99 5.46
CA ILE A 138 4.10 3.40 5.64
C ILE A 138 5.02 4.48 6.19
N ARG A 139 5.61 4.20 7.35
CA ARG A 139 6.54 5.11 8.03
C ARG A 139 7.99 4.69 7.91
N ARG A 140 8.25 3.39 7.88
CA ARG A 140 9.62 2.87 7.78
C ARG A 140 9.67 1.48 7.18
N SER A 141 10.86 1.12 6.74
CA SER A 141 11.25 -0.23 6.35
C SER A 141 12.70 -0.46 6.73
N ASP A 142 13.03 -1.66 7.21
CA ASP A 142 14.42 -2.07 7.41
C ASP A 142 15.05 -2.57 6.10
N GLU A 143 14.25 -2.73 5.04
CA GLU A 143 14.72 -3.17 3.73
C GLU A 143 15.15 -1.96 2.89
N ARG A 144 16.44 -1.93 2.53
CA ARG A 144 17.11 -0.77 1.91
C ARG A 144 16.37 -0.15 0.73
N ARG A 145 15.75 -0.97 -0.13
CA ARG A 145 15.05 -0.50 -1.34
C ARG A 145 13.83 0.35 -0.98
N LEU A 146 12.96 -0.16 -0.12
CA LEU A 146 11.78 0.57 0.33
C LEU A 146 12.16 1.75 1.24
N ALA A 147 13.19 1.60 2.07
CA ALA A 147 13.71 2.71 2.86
C ALA A 147 14.17 3.89 1.98
N ARG A 148 14.83 3.62 0.85
CA ARG A 148 15.20 4.65 -0.13
C ARG A 148 13.98 5.34 -0.74
N VAL A 149 12.96 4.58 -1.13
CA VAL A 149 11.71 5.16 -1.66
C VAL A 149 11.08 6.15 -0.68
N LEU A 150 11.07 5.83 0.61
CA LEU A 150 10.48 6.68 1.66
C LEU A 150 11.30 7.94 1.99
N THR A 151 12.62 7.91 1.77
CA THR A 151 13.54 8.94 2.31
C THR A 151 14.25 9.76 1.26
N GLN A 152 14.38 9.24 0.03
CA GLN A 152 14.97 9.98 -1.06
C GLN A 152 13.91 10.86 -1.75
N VAL A 153 14.41 11.93 -2.32
CA VAL A 153 13.66 12.82 -3.19
C VAL A 153 13.71 12.24 -4.60
N TRP A 154 12.54 12.06 -5.22
CA TRP A 154 12.41 11.47 -6.56
C TRP A 154 12.00 12.51 -7.60
N PRO A 155 12.49 12.40 -8.85
CA PRO A 155 12.06 13.27 -9.92
C PRO A 155 10.57 13.09 -10.22
N ASP A 156 9.81 14.18 -10.18
CA ASP A 156 8.38 14.17 -10.46
C ASP A 156 8.05 13.59 -11.85
N SER A 157 8.90 13.87 -12.83
CA SER A 157 8.80 13.38 -14.21
C SER A 157 8.99 11.86 -14.32
N GLU A 158 9.86 11.27 -13.49
CA GLU A 158 10.08 9.82 -13.45
C GLU A 158 8.82 9.10 -12.98
N ILE A 159 8.15 9.67 -11.96
CA ILE A 159 6.90 9.13 -11.43
C ILE A 159 5.79 9.18 -12.49
N LEU A 160 5.64 10.31 -13.20
CA LEU A 160 4.63 10.43 -14.29
C LEU A 160 4.88 9.43 -15.40
N ALA A 161 6.12 9.37 -15.90
CA ALA A 161 6.47 8.47 -16.98
C ALA A 161 6.20 7.00 -16.58
N ALA A 162 6.41 6.65 -15.30
CA ALA A 162 6.07 5.33 -14.79
C ALA A 162 4.56 5.07 -14.75
N ARG A 163 3.73 6.09 -14.48
CA ARG A 163 2.27 5.96 -14.51
C ARG A 163 1.73 5.77 -15.91
N GLU A 164 2.26 6.49 -16.89
CA GLU A 164 1.87 6.37 -18.30
C GLU A 164 2.12 4.97 -18.87
N ARG A 165 3.18 4.30 -18.40
CA ARG A 165 3.47 2.90 -18.76
C ARG A 165 2.52 1.88 -18.14
N GLY A 166 1.70 2.29 -17.18
CA GLY A 166 0.76 1.41 -16.48
C GLY A 166 1.38 0.56 -15.38
N HIS A 167 0.51 -0.15 -14.64
CA HIS A 167 0.91 -1.08 -13.59
C HIS A 167 1.21 -2.46 -14.18
N VAL A 168 2.32 -3.07 -13.76
CA VAL A 168 2.64 -4.47 -14.02
C VAL A 168 2.64 -5.19 -12.67
N PRO A 169 1.67 -6.08 -12.41
CA PRO A 169 1.59 -6.80 -11.15
C PRO A 169 2.87 -7.58 -10.84
N GLY A 170 3.36 -7.43 -9.61
CA GLY A 170 4.53 -8.12 -9.12
C GLY A 170 4.29 -9.62 -8.93
N VAL A 171 5.21 -10.42 -9.43
CA VAL A 171 5.31 -11.85 -9.10
C VAL A 171 6.51 -12.01 -8.15
N MET A 172 6.31 -12.63 -6.98
CA MET A 172 7.43 -13.03 -6.12
C MET A 172 8.22 -14.09 -6.90
N THR A 173 9.39 -13.76 -7.44
CA THR A 173 10.12 -14.63 -8.36
C THR A 173 10.49 -15.99 -7.74
N GLY A 174 10.24 -17.04 -8.52
CA GLY A 174 10.49 -18.45 -8.21
C GLY A 174 9.44 -19.37 -8.84
N ASP A 175 9.33 -19.38 -10.17
CA ASP A 175 8.64 -20.31 -11.11
C ASP A 175 7.24 -20.89 -10.78
N ARG A 176 6.63 -20.54 -9.65
CA ARG A 176 5.22 -20.72 -9.27
C ARG A 176 4.84 -19.61 -8.29
N PRO A 177 3.55 -19.24 -8.14
CA PRO A 177 3.13 -18.26 -7.14
C PRO A 177 3.44 -18.74 -5.71
N ARG A 178 4.64 -18.40 -5.21
CA ARG A 178 5.17 -18.83 -3.90
C ARG A 178 4.47 -18.19 -2.70
N TRP A 179 3.48 -17.32 -2.91
CA TRP A 179 2.60 -16.89 -1.81
C TRP A 179 1.89 -18.09 -1.16
N ARG A 180 1.66 -19.19 -1.90
CA ARG A 180 1.14 -20.47 -1.37
C ARG A 180 2.11 -21.15 -0.38
N ASP A 181 3.42 -20.96 -0.52
CA ASP A 181 4.45 -21.57 0.33
C ASP A 181 4.77 -20.72 1.57
N TRP A 182 4.54 -19.41 1.50
CA TRP A 182 4.76 -18.48 2.61
C TRP A 182 3.78 -18.73 3.78
N TRP A 183 2.52 -19.07 3.47
CA TRP A 183 1.52 -19.50 4.46
C TRP A 183 1.94 -20.75 5.26
N ARG A 184 2.76 -21.65 4.68
CA ARG A 184 3.25 -22.83 5.40
C ARG A 184 4.39 -22.50 6.37
N ARG A 185 5.21 -21.50 6.08
CA ARG A 185 6.34 -21.10 6.93
C ARG A 185 5.92 -20.28 8.16
N GLY A 186 4.84 -19.52 8.06
CA GLY A 186 4.23 -18.83 9.22
C GLY A 186 3.60 -19.75 10.28
N ARG A 187 3.38 -21.05 9.97
CA ARG A 187 2.90 -22.04 10.95
C ARG A 187 3.99 -22.69 11.78
N ARG A 188 5.28 -22.49 11.48
CA ARG A 188 6.40 -23.09 12.25
C ARG A 188 7.06 -22.07 13.16
N LYS A 189 6.34 -21.64 14.21
CA LYS A 189 6.90 -21.29 15.53
C LYS A 189 5.80 -21.41 16.59
N THR A 190 5.50 -22.65 16.94
CA THR A 190 4.95 -23.03 18.25
C THR A 190 5.75 -24.23 18.67
N HIS A 191 6.80 -24.01 19.47
CA HIS A 191 7.22 -24.89 20.55
C HIS A 191 7.39 -23.96 21.75
#